data_AF-A0A960Y532-F1
#
_entry.id   AF-A0A960Y532-F1
#
_cell.length_a   1.000
_cell.length_b   1.000
_cell.length_c   1.000
_cell.angle_alpha   90.00
_cell.angle_beta   90.00
_cell.angle_gamma   90.00
#
_symmetry.space_group_name_H-M   'P 1'
#
loop_
_entity.id
_entity.type
_entity.pdbx_description
1 polymer ?
#
loop_
_entity_poly.entity_id
_entity_poly.type
_entity_poly.pdbx_seq_one_letter_code
_entity_poly.pdbx_strand_id
1 'polypeptide(L)'
;MRFDWTPKAKVPSKSAEEFFTVRGKTNPRILFHIHGDMFGDNSELQGSHHEKTYGYLVDYLKNSRRFKLDSAFLRKLKEAHRLTQSPNFSKDAEALTRSAFSKGESVLIPGGWMGKPVGHAVNFELIPEKDGTCTLRIYNLGAGTEHSGVVAEDGKLRGPCYSEWKGIERERATSPLFFRAIGEMIGFEKAALGQNYSEGDLFGRLKHHLQPAEEIAGVSAPHMSLQQSGVCAWRSLMAVMRTHMPENEYKRFVIQIKLASLKEHCAALIDKEWEKMPREAQNVEYGLITESAKKLARTLAKGVESGTITANFAAKEQKEIAALLSKMESRGMKIPSPFDKPLFTPAGETAPEETPLDTRPLSIKPQSAKATSVDLTPKVERTSSIAACDITDARGLDMLIKACKGADYDDVHVGITDAVKNANLHAFKETTATPEEAQELIIKLGQVSDTYLRSCYCIEGADKIHTDIVYVLRKIAYFQSALSKQAGFEVGYHRGNSFASPLHERFYDPKMRKEMAEMNSSKAVNISPFDREDEDALLKNTLYQDGFEGSVFQNYEEFLARNHPEAIKAALRKNPSIGSYNRMARSVALFYSSEGPEWFRALRDSGLNCD
;
A
#
# COMPACT_ATOMS: atom_id res chain seq x y z
N MET A 1 -17.22 7.68 15.78
CA MET A 1 -16.94 8.73 14.77
C MET A 1 -15.57 8.46 14.15
N ARG A 2 -15.52 7.90 12.94
CA ARG A 2 -14.31 8.00 12.09
C ARG A 2 -14.40 9.37 11.41
N PHE A 3 -13.38 10.21 11.58
CA PHE A 3 -13.29 11.45 10.82
C PHE A 3 -12.94 11.08 9.38
N ASP A 4 -13.82 11.41 8.44
CA ASP A 4 -13.53 11.32 7.02
C ASP A 4 -12.45 12.35 6.68
N TRP A 5 -11.24 11.86 6.41
CA TRP A 5 -10.05 12.64 6.09
C TRP A 5 -9.85 12.65 4.56
N THR A 6 -10.87 13.04 3.81
CA THR A 6 -10.68 13.48 2.43
C THR A 6 -10.66 15.01 2.40
N PRO A 7 -9.50 15.66 2.19
CA PRO A 7 -9.48 17.10 1.99
C PRO A 7 -10.17 17.39 0.64
N LYS A 8 -11.46 17.73 0.68
CA LYS A 8 -12.20 18.21 -0.51
C LYS A 8 -11.77 19.63 -0.93
N ALA A 9 -10.98 20.31 -0.12
CA ALA A 9 -10.40 21.60 -0.46
C ALA A 9 -9.02 21.41 -1.10
N LYS A 10 -8.88 21.78 -2.38
CA LYS A 10 -7.57 22.01 -3.00
C LYS A 10 -6.82 23.01 -2.14
N VAL A 11 -5.71 22.59 -1.53
CA VAL A 11 -4.77 23.52 -0.91
C VAL A 11 -4.22 24.39 -2.05
N PRO A 12 -4.21 25.73 -1.94
CA PRO A 12 -3.57 26.57 -2.94
C PRO A 12 -2.10 26.18 -3.04
N SER A 13 -1.70 25.61 -4.17
CA SER A 13 -0.44 24.88 -4.39
C SER A 13 0.83 25.74 -4.32
N LYS A 14 0.79 26.95 -3.76
CA LYS A 14 1.93 27.88 -3.71
C LYS A 14 2.07 28.70 -2.43
N SER A 15 1.04 28.88 -1.58
CA SER A 15 1.13 29.82 -0.45
C SER A 15 1.59 29.20 0.88
N ALA A 16 1.60 27.88 1.01
CA ALA A 16 2.02 27.22 2.25
C ALA A 16 3.54 26.98 2.34
N GLU A 17 4.28 26.95 1.23
CA GLU A 17 5.71 26.58 1.25
C GLU A 17 6.67 27.76 1.49
N GLU A 18 6.25 29.01 1.26
CA GLU A 18 7.14 30.19 1.32
C GLU A 18 7.42 30.77 2.73
N PHE A 19 6.84 30.20 3.81
CA PHE A 19 6.97 30.74 5.18
C PHE A 19 8.01 30.05 6.09
N PHE A 20 8.93 29.24 5.56
CA PHE A 20 9.78 28.40 6.41
C PHE A 20 11.29 28.56 6.15
N THR A 21 11.93 29.46 6.91
CA THR A 21 13.40 29.56 7.02
C THR A 21 13.91 29.02 8.37
N VAL A 22 14.56 27.84 8.30
CA VAL A 22 15.75 27.27 9.00
C VAL A 22 16.10 27.85 10.40
N ARG A 23 16.28 27.12 11.51
CA ARG A 23 17.15 25.96 11.85
C ARG A 23 16.48 25.05 12.90
N GLY A 24 16.46 23.74 12.69
CA GLY A 24 16.06 22.72 13.68
C GLY A 24 14.62 22.77 14.22
N LYS A 25 13.66 23.30 13.46
CA LYS A 25 12.24 23.30 13.86
C LYS A 25 11.48 22.25 13.05
N THR A 26 10.72 21.40 13.73
CA THR A 26 9.72 20.55 13.08
C THR A 26 8.75 21.40 12.26
N ASN A 27 8.30 20.82 11.15
CA ASN A 27 7.23 21.36 10.33
C ASN A 27 6.18 20.25 10.12
N PRO A 28 5.01 20.55 9.54
CA PRO A 28 3.94 19.57 9.38
C PRO A 28 4.41 18.32 8.64
N ARG A 29 5.27 18.50 7.65
CA ARG A 29 5.82 17.42 6.84
C ARG A 29 6.74 16.50 7.64
N ILE A 30 7.61 17.05 8.50
CA ILE A 30 8.45 16.22 9.39
C ILE A 30 7.60 15.48 10.42
N LEU A 31 6.66 16.17 11.06
CA LEU A 31 5.76 15.54 12.03
C LEU A 31 4.99 14.40 11.34
N PHE A 32 4.47 14.65 10.14
CA PHE A 32 3.84 13.66 9.30
C PHE A 32 4.75 12.50 8.91
N HIS A 33 6.01 12.74 8.54
CA HIS A 33 6.93 11.64 8.20
C HIS A 33 7.24 10.73 9.41
N ILE A 34 7.29 11.31 10.61
CA ILE A 34 7.59 10.57 11.85
C ILE A 34 6.35 9.82 12.37
N HIS A 35 5.14 10.37 12.20
CA HIS A 35 3.90 9.84 12.77
C HIS A 35 2.88 9.30 11.75
N GLY A 36 2.93 9.73 10.50
CA GLY A 36 1.84 9.64 9.51
C GLY A 36 1.60 8.28 8.85
N ASP A 37 2.46 7.28 9.05
CA ASP A 37 2.43 5.97 8.35
C ASP A 37 1.03 5.30 8.21
N MET A 38 0.07 5.59 9.11
CA MET A 38 -1.28 5.01 9.11
C MET A 38 -2.43 5.97 8.80
N PHE A 39 -2.23 7.29 8.93
CA PHE A 39 -3.31 8.28 8.77
C PHE A 39 -3.05 9.27 7.64
N GLY A 40 -1.91 9.12 6.97
CA GLY A 40 -1.42 10.06 5.99
C GLY A 40 -1.61 9.67 4.54
N ASP A 41 -2.39 8.64 4.27
CA ASP A 41 -2.52 8.16 2.91
C ASP A 41 -3.10 9.24 1.98
N ASN A 42 -2.56 9.34 0.76
CA ASN A 42 -2.83 10.39 -0.22
C ASN A 42 -2.67 11.87 0.25
N SER A 43 -1.91 12.12 1.31
CA SER A 43 -1.63 13.50 1.77
C SER A 43 -0.60 14.23 0.89
N GLU A 44 -0.77 15.54 0.70
CA GLU A 44 0.27 16.43 0.13
C GLU A 44 1.54 16.53 0.99
N LEU A 45 1.49 16.04 2.23
CA LEU A 45 2.64 15.94 3.13
C LEU A 45 3.50 14.69 2.83
N GLN A 46 3.06 13.80 1.94
CA GLN A 46 3.86 12.68 1.45
C GLN A 46 5.03 13.13 0.57
N GLY A 47 5.95 12.20 0.33
CA GLY A 47 6.96 12.31 -0.73
C GLY A 47 8.38 12.01 -0.28
N SER A 48 9.31 12.13 -1.21
CA SER A 48 10.74 11.91 -0.98
C SER A 48 11.41 13.17 -0.40
N HIS A 49 11.21 13.43 0.89
CA HIS A 49 11.76 14.61 1.58
C HIS A 49 13.08 14.30 2.29
N HIS A 50 14.06 13.79 1.54
CA HIS A 50 15.38 13.40 2.08
C HIS A 50 16.05 14.51 2.87
N GLU A 51 16.15 15.72 2.30
CA GLU A 51 16.81 16.85 2.96
C GLU A 51 16.23 17.14 4.35
N LYS A 52 14.89 17.23 4.43
CA LYS A 52 14.18 17.55 5.66
C LYS A 52 14.34 16.42 6.68
N THR A 53 14.16 15.16 6.26
CA THR A 53 14.19 13.99 7.16
C THR A 53 15.59 13.72 7.71
N TYR A 54 16.63 13.82 6.87
CA TYR A 54 18.02 13.73 7.30
C TYR A 54 18.40 14.89 8.24
N GLY A 55 18.04 16.13 7.88
CA GLY A 55 18.35 17.31 8.69
C GLY A 55 17.75 17.20 10.09
N TYR A 56 16.48 16.80 10.18
CA TYR A 56 15.82 16.59 11.47
C TYR A 56 16.50 15.51 12.32
N LEU A 57 16.83 14.37 11.72
CA LEU A 57 17.49 13.27 12.44
C LEU A 57 18.88 13.68 12.95
N VAL A 58 19.67 14.34 12.12
CA VAL A 58 21.03 14.80 12.48
C VAL A 58 20.96 15.83 13.61
N ASP A 59 20.05 16.80 13.53
CA ASP A 59 19.86 17.79 14.57
C ASP A 59 19.41 17.15 15.89
N TYR A 60 18.44 16.22 15.82
CA TYR A 60 17.97 15.48 16.99
C TYR A 60 19.10 14.70 17.67
N LEU A 61 19.89 13.93 16.90
CA LEU A 61 20.99 13.13 17.43
C LEU A 61 22.12 13.99 18.00
N LYS A 62 22.40 15.15 17.40
CA LYS A 62 23.40 16.09 17.91
C LYS A 62 23.01 16.67 19.28
N ASN A 63 21.72 16.91 19.49
CA ASN A 63 21.20 17.51 20.72
C ASN A 63 20.83 16.47 21.78
N SER A 64 20.62 15.21 21.38
CA SER A 64 20.30 14.13 22.31
C SER A 64 21.55 13.64 23.05
N ARG A 65 21.53 13.76 24.38
CA ARG A 65 22.58 13.16 25.24
C ARG A 65 22.35 11.68 25.51
N ARG A 66 21.20 11.12 25.08
CA ARG A 66 20.74 9.80 25.50
C ARG A 66 21.19 8.67 24.58
N PHE A 67 21.29 8.94 23.27
CA PHE A 67 21.70 7.94 22.30
C PHE A 67 23.17 8.12 21.95
N LYS A 68 24.00 7.22 22.47
CA LYS A 68 25.43 7.20 22.15
C LYS A 68 25.65 6.38 20.89
N LEU A 69 25.57 7.04 19.74
CA LEU A 69 25.93 6.41 18.47
C LEU A 69 27.43 6.50 18.24
N ASP A 70 27.94 5.52 17.49
CA ASP A 70 29.30 5.54 17.01
C ASP A 70 29.58 6.83 16.22
N SER A 71 30.75 7.43 16.46
CA SER A 71 31.10 8.73 15.87
C SER A 71 31.29 8.65 14.36
N ALA A 72 31.74 7.50 13.84
CA ALA A 72 31.84 7.28 12.41
C ALA A 72 30.44 7.15 11.79
N PHE A 73 29.50 6.46 12.45
CA PHE A 73 28.10 6.42 11.99
C PHE A 73 27.44 7.81 11.98
N LEU A 74 27.64 8.62 13.02
CA LEU A 74 27.15 10.01 13.05
C LEU A 74 27.77 10.86 11.93
N ARG A 75 29.04 10.64 11.58
CA ARG A 75 29.69 11.28 10.43
C ARG A 75 29.02 10.85 9.12
N LYS A 76 28.75 9.56 8.91
CA LYS A 76 28.03 9.06 7.74
C LYS A 76 26.66 9.73 7.57
N LEU A 77 25.88 9.86 8.64
CA LEU A 77 24.58 10.55 8.59
C LEU A 77 24.71 12.04 8.21
N LYS A 78 25.71 12.74 8.75
CA LYS A 78 25.98 14.14 8.41
C LYS A 78 26.41 14.31 6.96
N GLU A 79 27.24 13.41 6.45
CA GLU A 79 27.68 13.42 5.06
C GLU A 79 26.51 13.13 4.10
N ALA A 80 25.67 12.14 4.41
CA ALA A 80 24.44 11.87 3.67
C ALA A 80 23.50 13.08 3.66
N HIS A 81 23.32 13.75 4.81
CA HIS A 81 22.56 15.01 4.87
C HIS A 81 23.19 16.09 3.99
N ARG A 82 24.52 16.27 4.02
CA ARG A 82 25.22 17.23 3.16
C ARG A 82 24.97 16.94 1.67
N LEU A 83 24.94 15.66 1.27
CA LEU A 83 24.62 15.29 -0.11
C LEU A 83 23.22 15.73 -0.51
N THR A 84 22.22 15.59 0.36
CA THR A 84 20.84 16.06 0.07
C THR A 84 20.72 17.56 -0.17
N GLN A 85 21.73 18.34 0.23
CA GLN A 85 21.80 19.79 0.06
C GLN A 85 22.73 20.20 -1.08
N SER A 86 23.40 19.24 -1.73
CA SER A 86 24.41 19.55 -2.74
C SER A 86 23.76 19.90 -4.08
N PRO A 87 24.09 21.06 -4.67
CA PRO A 87 23.66 21.39 -6.03
C PRO A 87 24.38 20.55 -7.10
N ASN A 88 25.47 19.86 -6.74
CA ASN A 88 26.24 18.98 -7.63
C ASN A 88 26.25 17.55 -7.06
N PHE A 89 25.06 17.03 -6.73
CA PHE A 89 24.88 15.76 -6.04
C PHE A 89 25.81 14.65 -6.55
N SER A 90 25.85 14.39 -7.86
CA SER A 90 26.62 13.25 -8.39
C SER A 90 28.12 13.40 -8.20
N LYS A 91 28.66 14.61 -8.43
CA LYS A 91 30.10 14.87 -8.25
C LYS A 91 30.49 14.76 -6.78
N ASP A 92 29.66 15.29 -5.89
CA ASP A 92 29.90 15.24 -4.46
C ASP A 92 29.77 13.82 -3.89
N ALA A 93 28.78 13.05 -4.35
CA ALA A 93 28.59 11.65 -3.98
C ALA A 93 29.74 10.78 -4.50
N GLU A 94 30.21 11.03 -5.73
CA GLU A 94 31.38 10.36 -6.30
C GLU A 94 32.63 10.63 -5.48
N ALA A 95 32.94 11.91 -5.21
CA ALA A 95 34.12 12.29 -4.45
C ALA A 95 34.10 11.71 -3.02
N LEU A 96 32.93 11.76 -2.37
CA LEU A 96 32.74 11.15 -1.06
C LEU A 96 32.98 9.64 -1.09
N THR A 97 32.41 8.94 -2.07
CA THR A 97 32.56 7.48 -2.22
C THR A 97 34.00 7.09 -2.49
N ARG A 98 34.71 7.77 -3.40
CA ARG A 98 36.14 7.51 -3.67
C ARG A 98 37.00 7.68 -2.41
N SER A 99 36.72 8.72 -1.62
CA SER A 99 37.41 9.00 -0.35
C SER A 99 37.10 7.95 0.72
N ALA A 100 35.86 7.48 0.80
CA ALA A 100 35.48 6.41 1.73
C ALA A 100 36.16 5.09 1.36
N PHE A 101 36.17 4.72 0.07
CA PHE A 101 36.83 3.52 -0.42
C PHE A 101 38.34 3.53 -0.20
N SER A 102 39.02 4.68 -0.33
CA SER A 102 40.46 4.76 -0.05
C SER A 102 40.79 4.57 1.43
N LYS A 103 39.82 4.81 2.32
CA LYS A 103 39.93 4.61 3.77
C LYS A 103 39.38 3.25 4.24
N GLY A 104 38.80 2.46 3.34
CA GLY A 104 38.07 1.24 3.71
C GLY A 104 36.82 1.50 4.55
N GLU A 105 36.21 2.68 4.41
CA GLU A 105 35.00 3.08 5.12
C GLU A 105 33.76 2.98 4.23
N SER A 106 32.61 2.64 4.82
CA SER A 106 31.32 2.65 4.13
C SER A 106 30.80 4.08 3.94
N VAL A 107 30.05 4.35 2.88
CA VAL A 107 29.36 5.64 2.64
C VAL A 107 27.85 5.44 2.53
N LEU A 108 27.07 6.34 3.15
CA LEU A 108 25.62 6.37 3.05
C LEU A 108 25.19 7.45 2.03
N ILE A 109 24.33 7.09 1.09
CA ILE A 109 23.90 7.93 -0.03
C ILE A 109 22.36 7.91 -0.09
N PRO A 110 21.69 9.07 -0.10
CA PRO A 110 20.25 9.12 -0.31
C PRO A 110 19.91 8.65 -1.74
N GLY A 111 18.88 7.82 -1.88
CA GLY A 111 18.49 7.21 -3.14
C GLY A 111 16.98 7.12 -3.33
N GLY A 112 16.54 6.41 -4.36
CA GLY A 112 15.13 6.24 -4.68
C GLY A 112 14.84 6.67 -6.11
N TRP A 113 13.61 7.08 -6.38
CA TRP A 113 13.18 7.56 -7.67
C TRP A 113 12.06 8.59 -7.55
N MET A 114 11.96 9.45 -8.54
CA MET A 114 10.80 10.31 -8.78
C MET A 114 10.09 9.79 -10.02
N GLY A 115 8.79 9.55 -9.89
CA GLY A 115 7.93 9.16 -10.98
C GLY A 115 6.49 9.56 -10.73
N LYS A 116 5.70 9.66 -11.79
CA LYS A 116 4.24 9.77 -11.69
C LYS A 116 3.62 8.38 -11.60
N PRO A 117 2.63 8.14 -10.72
CA PRO A 117 1.97 9.12 -9.86
C PRO A 117 2.73 9.45 -8.56
N VAL A 118 3.66 8.60 -8.10
CA VAL A 118 4.33 8.76 -6.79
C VAL A 118 5.81 8.40 -6.87
N GLY A 119 6.68 9.26 -6.32
CA GLY A 119 8.10 8.97 -6.12
C GLY A 119 8.35 8.18 -4.83
N HIS A 120 9.51 7.52 -4.74
CA HIS A 120 9.91 6.71 -3.59
C HIS A 120 11.32 7.05 -3.11
N ALA A 121 11.57 6.84 -1.82
CA ALA A 121 12.84 7.18 -1.18
C ALA A 121 13.44 5.93 -0.54
N VAL A 122 14.69 5.64 -0.89
CA VAL A 122 15.51 4.59 -0.27
C VAL A 122 16.82 5.18 0.22
N ASN A 123 17.61 4.40 0.96
CA ASN A 123 19.00 4.76 1.25
C ASN A 123 19.94 3.66 0.76
N PHE A 124 21.07 4.07 0.22
CA PHE A 124 22.13 3.19 -0.24
C PHE A 124 23.31 3.29 0.70
N GLU A 125 23.89 2.16 1.10
CA GLU A 125 25.18 2.12 1.77
C GLU A 125 26.16 1.31 0.91
N LEU A 126 27.22 1.97 0.43
CA LEU A 126 28.31 1.30 -0.29
C LEU A 126 29.39 0.93 0.71
N ILE A 127 29.75 -0.35 0.75
CA ILE A 127 30.69 -0.93 1.70
C ILE A 127 31.87 -1.51 0.90
N PRO A 128 33.07 -0.93 1.00
CA PRO A 128 34.24 -1.48 0.32
C PRO A 128 34.65 -2.82 0.94
N GLU A 129 34.92 -3.81 0.10
CA GLU A 129 35.39 -5.14 0.51
C GLU A 129 36.91 -5.25 0.34
N LYS A 130 37.51 -6.27 0.98
CA LYS A 130 38.98 -6.44 0.99
C LYS A 130 39.56 -6.90 -0.34
N ASP A 131 38.75 -7.53 -1.18
CA ASP A 131 39.12 -8.09 -2.49
C ASP A 131 39.08 -7.05 -3.63
N GLY A 132 38.81 -5.78 -3.30
CA GLY A 132 38.69 -4.71 -4.28
C GLY A 132 37.29 -4.57 -4.88
N THR A 133 36.32 -5.40 -4.46
CA THR A 133 34.91 -5.23 -4.79
C THR A 133 34.19 -4.34 -3.74
N CYS A 134 32.89 -4.16 -3.90
CA CYS A 134 32.04 -3.57 -2.87
C CYS A 134 30.68 -4.25 -2.77
N THR A 135 30.07 -4.08 -1.59
CA THR A 135 28.66 -4.40 -1.34
C THR A 135 27.82 -3.13 -1.41
N LEU A 136 26.74 -3.14 -2.19
CA LEU A 136 25.68 -2.14 -2.12
C LEU A 136 24.55 -2.68 -1.25
N ARG A 137 24.33 -2.04 -0.10
CA ARG A 137 23.20 -2.32 0.79
C ARG A 137 22.07 -1.33 0.54
N ILE A 138 20.86 -1.84 0.32
CA ILE A 138 19.68 -1.05 -0.05
C ILE A 138 18.68 -1.09 1.11
N TYR A 139 18.47 0.05 1.77
CA TYR A 139 17.49 0.21 2.83
C TYR A 139 16.15 0.66 2.25
N ASN A 140 15.20 -0.27 2.16
CA ASN A 140 13.88 -0.04 1.59
C ASN A 140 12.80 -0.81 2.37
N LEU A 141 11.75 -0.11 2.80
CA LEU A 141 10.59 -0.70 3.47
C LEU A 141 9.26 -0.36 2.77
N GLY A 142 9.28 0.23 1.57
CA GLY A 142 8.06 0.55 0.80
C GLY A 142 8.07 -0.10 -0.59
N ALA A 143 7.73 0.64 -1.65
CA ALA A 143 7.69 0.08 -3.01
C ALA A 143 9.02 -0.61 -3.38
N GLY A 144 8.96 -1.80 -3.99
CA GLY A 144 10.12 -2.64 -4.28
C GLY A 144 10.54 -3.61 -3.16
N THR A 145 9.78 -3.76 -2.07
CA THR A 145 10.11 -4.71 -0.97
C THR A 145 10.01 -6.18 -1.36
N GLU A 146 9.27 -6.51 -2.41
CA GLU A 146 9.21 -7.84 -3.01
C GLU A 146 10.59 -8.34 -3.48
N HIS A 147 11.53 -7.43 -3.75
CA HIS A 147 12.92 -7.75 -4.08
C HIS A 147 13.79 -8.07 -2.84
N SER A 148 13.28 -7.85 -1.63
CA SER A 148 14.06 -7.99 -0.39
C SER A 148 13.62 -9.17 0.49
N GLY A 149 12.53 -9.85 0.15
CA GLY A 149 11.93 -10.93 0.93
C GLY A 149 11.00 -10.41 2.03
N VAL A 150 9.70 -10.68 1.92
CA VAL A 150 8.69 -10.26 2.91
C VAL A 150 8.18 -11.50 3.65
N VAL A 151 7.97 -11.35 4.95
CA VAL A 151 7.41 -12.40 5.82
C VAL A 151 6.17 -11.88 6.56
N ALA A 152 5.21 -12.76 6.80
CA ALA A 152 4.09 -12.49 7.71
C ALA A 152 4.48 -12.89 9.14
N GLU A 153 4.47 -11.94 10.08
CA GLU A 153 4.76 -12.17 11.49
C GLU A 153 3.71 -11.41 12.33
N ASP A 154 3.05 -12.11 13.26
CA ASP A 154 1.95 -11.57 14.10
C ASP A 154 0.83 -10.90 13.29
N GLY A 155 0.46 -11.50 12.15
CA GLY A 155 -0.57 -10.96 11.25
C GLY A 155 -0.17 -9.65 10.56
N LYS A 156 1.13 -9.33 10.49
CA LYS A 156 1.66 -8.15 9.79
C LYS A 156 2.76 -8.53 8.84
N LEU A 157 2.76 -7.88 7.68
CA LEU A 157 3.87 -7.96 6.75
C LEU A 157 5.09 -7.21 7.32
N ARG A 158 6.21 -7.91 7.39
CA ARG A 158 7.51 -7.39 7.79
C ARG A 158 8.53 -7.74 6.74
N GLY A 159 9.48 -6.84 6.51
CA GLY A 159 10.62 -7.07 5.64
C GLY A 159 11.92 -6.83 6.39
N PRO A 160 13.04 -7.35 5.89
CA PRO A 160 14.35 -7.02 6.41
C PRO A 160 14.62 -5.52 6.23
N CYS A 161 15.39 -4.93 7.14
CA CYS A 161 15.78 -3.52 7.06
C CYS A 161 16.51 -3.17 5.75
N TYR A 162 17.18 -4.15 5.14
CA TYR A 162 17.93 -3.98 3.91
C TYR A 162 18.05 -5.27 3.10
N SER A 163 18.34 -5.12 1.81
CA SER A 163 18.88 -6.16 0.93
C SER A 163 20.32 -5.80 0.52
N GLU A 164 21.10 -6.78 0.04
CA GLU A 164 22.49 -6.57 -0.37
C GLU A 164 22.76 -7.08 -1.78
N TRP A 165 23.57 -6.32 -2.51
CA TRP A 165 24.17 -6.68 -3.79
C TRP A 165 25.68 -6.72 -3.61
N LYS A 166 26.29 -7.91 -3.71
CA LYS A 166 27.69 -8.15 -3.38
C LYS A 166 28.56 -8.34 -4.61
N GLY A 167 29.87 -8.18 -4.43
CA GLY A 167 30.87 -8.44 -5.48
C GLY A 167 30.79 -7.45 -6.64
N ILE A 168 30.34 -6.22 -6.39
CA ILE A 168 30.30 -5.16 -7.41
C ILE A 168 31.71 -4.64 -7.63
N GLU A 169 32.17 -4.56 -8.88
CA GLU A 169 33.47 -3.98 -9.22
C GLU A 169 33.54 -2.50 -8.75
N ARG A 170 34.63 -2.14 -8.08
CA ARG A 170 34.85 -0.79 -7.54
C ARG A 170 34.73 0.29 -8.61
N GLU A 171 35.21 0.01 -9.81
CA GLU A 171 35.17 0.92 -10.96
C GLU A 171 33.72 1.31 -11.31
N ARG A 172 32.78 0.38 -11.16
CA ARG A 172 31.36 0.60 -11.44
C ARG A 172 30.66 1.34 -10.32
N ALA A 173 30.92 0.93 -9.06
CA ALA A 173 30.38 1.60 -7.88
C ALA A 173 30.92 3.01 -7.66
N THR A 174 32.06 3.34 -8.26
CA THR A 174 32.65 4.69 -8.26
C THR A 174 32.51 5.41 -9.60
N SER A 175 31.73 4.86 -10.54
CA SER A 175 31.55 5.45 -11.87
C SER A 175 30.77 6.77 -11.80
N PRO A 176 31.19 7.83 -12.51
CA PRO A 176 30.39 9.05 -12.64
C PRO A 176 28.98 8.78 -13.19
N LEU A 177 28.82 7.77 -14.05
CA LEU A 177 27.52 7.38 -14.62
C LEU A 177 26.57 6.83 -13.56
N PHE A 178 27.10 6.07 -12.59
CA PHE A 178 26.31 5.52 -11.50
C PHE A 178 25.71 6.63 -10.62
N PHE A 179 26.54 7.61 -10.22
CA PHE A 179 26.04 8.72 -9.41
C PHE A 179 25.10 9.64 -10.18
N ARG A 180 25.38 9.89 -11.46
CA ARG A 180 24.48 10.60 -12.36
C ARG A 180 23.12 9.92 -12.44
N ALA A 181 23.08 8.59 -12.61
CA ALA A 181 21.84 7.84 -12.62
C ALA A 181 21.05 8.01 -11.31
N ILE A 182 21.72 7.93 -10.15
CA ILE A 182 21.07 8.20 -8.85
C ILE A 182 20.55 9.63 -8.78
N GLY A 183 21.37 10.63 -9.15
CA GLY A 183 21.01 12.04 -9.13
C GLY A 183 19.81 12.36 -10.03
N GLU A 184 19.75 11.78 -11.22
CA GLU A 184 18.61 11.89 -12.12
C GLU A 184 17.35 11.21 -11.53
N MET A 185 17.50 10.00 -10.96
CA MET A 185 16.37 9.27 -10.35
C MET A 185 15.73 10.04 -9.20
N ILE A 186 16.52 10.63 -8.30
CA ILE A 186 15.99 11.38 -7.14
C ILE A 186 15.75 12.86 -7.39
N GLY A 187 15.96 13.34 -8.64
CA GLY A 187 15.63 14.71 -9.03
C GLY A 187 16.63 15.79 -8.71
N PHE A 188 17.83 15.42 -8.25
CA PHE A 188 18.91 16.39 -8.07
C PHE A 188 19.58 16.77 -9.40
N GLU A 189 19.39 15.95 -10.44
CA GLU A 189 19.89 16.23 -11.78
C GLU A 189 18.78 16.18 -12.82
N LYS A 190 18.98 16.91 -13.92
CA LYS A 190 18.03 16.94 -15.03
C LYS A 190 18.08 15.60 -15.77
N ALA A 191 17.02 14.82 -15.65
CA ALA A 191 16.86 13.56 -16.37
C ALA A 191 17.05 13.74 -17.89
N ALA A 192 17.88 12.88 -18.49
CA ALA A 192 18.15 12.93 -19.92
C ALA A 192 16.96 12.46 -20.79
N LEU A 193 16.12 11.57 -20.25
CA LEU A 193 15.08 10.83 -21.01
C LEU A 193 13.65 11.00 -20.45
N GLY A 194 13.41 12.03 -19.62
CA GLY A 194 12.12 12.27 -18.97
C GLY A 194 12.06 11.74 -17.53
N GLN A 195 11.14 12.29 -16.73
CA GLN A 195 11.15 12.26 -15.25
C GLN A 195 10.31 11.13 -14.62
N ASN A 196 10.14 9.99 -15.30
CA ASN A 196 9.29 8.89 -14.79
C ASN A 196 10.12 7.66 -14.44
N TYR A 197 10.98 7.78 -13.43
CA TYR A 197 11.68 6.62 -12.88
C TYR A 197 10.74 5.80 -11.98
N SER A 198 11.03 4.52 -11.87
CA SER A 198 10.23 3.52 -11.16
C SER A 198 11.12 2.53 -10.39
N GLU A 199 10.51 1.63 -9.63
CA GLU A 199 11.24 0.54 -8.96
C GLU A 199 12.02 -0.34 -9.95
N GLY A 200 11.51 -0.54 -11.17
CA GLY A 200 12.19 -1.30 -12.22
C GLY A 200 13.47 -0.63 -12.72
N ASP A 201 13.58 0.69 -12.61
CA ASP A 201 14.83 1.40 -12.94
C ASP A 201 15.90 1.14 -11.87
N LEU A 202 15.50 1.07 -10.59
CA LEU A 202 16.41 0.75 -9.49
C LEU A 202 16.75 -0.74 -9.49
N PHE A 203 15.77 -1.63 -9.35
CA PHE A 203 16.01 -3.07 -9.19
C PHE A 203 16.32 -3.78 -10.51
N GLY A 204 16.07 -3.16 -11.67
CA GLY A 204 16.41 -3.69 -12.99
C GLY A 204 17.64 -2.99 -13.60
N ARG A 205 17.51 -1.72 -13.97
CA ARG A 205 18.55 -1.02 -14.77
C ARG A 205 19.80 -0.68 -13.97
N LEU A 206 19.66 -0.13 -12.77
CA LEU A 206 20.81 0.18 -11.91
C LEU A 206 21.55 -1.10 -11.52
N LYS A 207 20.80 -2.16 -11.18
CA LYS A 207 21.36 -3.49 -10.95
C LYS A 207 22.13 -4.02 -12.16
N HIS A 208 21.55 -3.91 -13.37
CA HIS A 208 22.23 -4.32 -14.60
C HIS A 208 23.52 -3.53 -14.86
N HIS A 209 23.55 -2.23 -14.52
CA HIS A 209 24.77 -1.43 -14.62
C HIS A 209 25.85 -1.88 -13.64
N LEU A 210 25.48 -2.19 -12.39
CA LEU A 210 26.42 -2.59 -11.36
C LEU A 210 26.91 -4.04 -11.53
N GLN A 211 26.08 -4.93 -12.08
CA GLN A 211 26.29 -6.38 -12.20
C GLN A 211 26.87 -7.00 -10.92
N PRO A 212 26.10 -7.02 -9.82
CA PRO A 212 26.53 -7.73 -8.62
C PRO A 212 26.72 -9.22 -8.92
N ALA A 213 27.71 -9.84 -8.27
CA ALA A 213 27.96 -11.27 -8.37
C ALA A 213 26.93 -12.10 -7.58
N GLU A 214 26.39 -11.52 -6.49
CA GLU A 214 25.42 -12.17 -5.61
C GLU A 214 24.38 -11.16 -5.10
N GLU A 215 23.16 -11.63 -4.91
CA GLU A 215 22.07 -10.90 -4.27
C GLU A 215 21.59 -11.62 -3.02
N ILE A 216 21.50 -10.88 -1.92
CA ILE A 216 21.05 -11.42 -0.64
C ILE A 216 19.79 -10.69 -0.21
N ALA A 217 18.68 -11.44 -0.16
CA ALA A 217 17.41 -11.01 0.40
C ALA A 217 17.48 -11.01 1.94
N GLY A 218 18.24 -10.08 2.53
CA GLY A 218 18.14 -9.61 3.91
C GLY A 218 18.08 -10.64 5.05
N VAL A 219 18.49 -11.90 4.84
CA VAL A 219 18.21 -13.03 5.76
C VAL A 219 18.70 -12.80 7.20
N SER A 220 19.80 -12.03 7.37
CA SER A 220 20.37 -11.70 8.68
C SER A 220 19.98 -10.31 9.19
N ALA A 221 19.24 -9.53 8.40
CA ALA A 221 18.85 -8.18 8.78
C ALA A 221 17.68 -8.20 9.79
N PRO A 222 17.63 -7.23 10.72
CA PRO A 222 16.45 -7.06 11.57
C PRO A 222 15.19 -6.84 10.73
N HIS A 223 14.07 -7.39 11.16
CA HIS A 223 12.80 -7.23 10.46
C HIS A 223 12.01 -6.03 11.01
N MET A 224 11.47 -5.22 10.10
CA MET A 224 10.63 -4.07 10.39
C MET A 224 9.29 -4.18 9.64
N SER A 225 8.24 -3.59 10.19
CA SER A 225 6.96 -3.49 9.48
C SER A 225 7.14 -2.79 8.14
N LEU A 226 6.48 -3.28 7.11
CA LEU A 226 6.46 -2.56 5.83
C LEU A 226 5.75 -1.21 6.00
N GLN A 227 6.14 -0.25 5.19
CA GLN A 227 5.49 1.05 5.09
C GLN A 227 4.17 0.92 4.34
N GLN A 228 3.13 1.61 4.81
CA GLN A 228 1.80 1.57 4.19
C GLN A 228 1.50 2.81 3.33
N SER A 229 2.00 4.00 3.70
CA SER A 229 1.70 5.25 3.00
C SER A 229 2.95 6.14 2.87
N GLY A 230 2.96 7.12 1.94
CA GLY A 230 4.11 7.86 1.38
C GLY A 230 5.07 8.62 2.31
N VAL A 231 5.56 7.98 3.38
CA VAL A 231 6.57 8.46 4.34
C VAL A 231 7.92 7.73 4.17
N CYS A 232 8.25 7.30 2.95
CA CYS A 232 9.37 6.40 2.65
C CYS A 232 10.74 6.94 3.03
N ALA A 233 10.96 8.24 2.87
CA ALA A 233 12.25 8.84 3.25
C ALA A 233 12.57 8.59 4.72
N TRP A 234 11.55 8.71 5.59
CA TRP A 234 11.72 8.46 7.02
C TRP A 234 11.83 6.96 7.32
N ARG A 235 10.99 6.11 6.72
CA ARG A 235 11.00 4.67 6.98
C ARG A 235 12.31 4.01 6.57
N SER A 236 12.82 4.34 5.39
CA SER A 236 14.12 3.88 4.89
C SER A 236 15.27 4.38 5.77
N LEU A 237 15.20 5.60 6.30
CA LEU A 237 16.19 6.12 7.24
C LEU A 237 16.11 5.43 8.62
N MET A 238 14.90 5.11 9.08
CA MET A 238 14.70 4.34 10.30
C MET A 238 15.18 2.89 10.18
N ALA A 239 15.19 2.32 8.98
CA ALA A 239 15.81 1.03 8.71
C ALA A 239 17.34 1.10 8.90
N VAL A 240 17.99 2.17 8.43
CA VAL A 240 19.41 2.44 8.71
C VAL A 240 19.66 2.55 10.22
N MET A 241 18.80 3.29 10.94
CA MET A 241 18.96 3.41 12.40
C MET A 241 18.82 2.06 13.13
N ARG A 242 17.92 1.18 12.67
CA ARG A 242 17.69 -0.13 13.29
C ARG A 242 18.90 -1.07 13.18
N THR A 243 19.71 -0.95 12.14
CA THR A 243 20.93 -1.79 11.97
C THR A 243 22.08 -1.34 12.87
N HIS A 244 22.04 -0.09 13.34
CA HIS A 244 23.07 0.51 14.20
C HIS A 244 22.66 0.63 15.67
N MET A 245 21.53 0.03 16.06
CA MET A 245 21.02 0.06 17.43
C MET A 245 20.49 -1.33 17.84
N PRO A 246 20.75 -1.78 19.09
CA PRO A 246 20.01 -2.88 19.69
C PRO A 246 18.51 -2.64 19.65
N GLU A 247 17.71 -3.70 19.58
CA GLU A 247 16.25 -3.58 19.40
C GLU A 247 15.57 -2.70 20.45
N ASN A 248 15.90 -2.91 21.72
CA ASN A 248 15.31 -2.14 22.82
C ASN A 248 15.72 -0.67 22.78
N GLU A 249 16.98 -0.38 22.44
CA GLU A 249 17.45 1.00 22.25
C GLU A 249 16.77 1.67 21.06
N TYR A 250 16.63 0.95 19.94
CA TYR A 250 15.94 1.43 18.75
C TYR A 250 14.47 1.76 19.05
N LYS A 251 13.74 0.88 19.73
CA LYS A 251 12.34 1.14 20.10
C LYS A 251 12.23 2.36 21.03
N ARG A 252 13.15 2.51 22.01
CA ARG A 252 13.25 3.71 22.85
C ARG A 252 13.53 4.97 22.03
N PHE A 253 14.45 4.89 21.07
CA PHE A 253 14.77 5.97 20.14
C PHE A 253 13.54 6.40 19.34
N VAL A 254 12.80 5.45 18.75
CA VAL A 254 11.56 5.73 18.00
C VAL A 254 10.53 6.45 18.87
N ILE A 255 10.37 6.05 20.13
CA ILE A 255 9.45 6.73 21.07
C ILE A 255 9.91 8.16 21.32
N GLN A 256 11.19 8.37 21.62
CA GLN A 256 11.71 9.68 22.00
C GLN A 256 11.75 10.67 20.84
N ILE A 257 12.04 10.22 19.61
CA ILE A 257 12.04 11.11 18.45
C ILE A 257 10.61 11.50 18.04
N LYS A 258 9.63 10.59 18.20
CA LYS A 258 8.20 10.91 18.05
C LYS A 258 7.73 11.94 19.07
N LEU A 259 8.15 11.78 20.31
CA LEU A 259 7.84 12.70 21.40
C LEU A 259 8.47 14.08 21.18
N ALA A 260 9.76 14.13 20.85
CA ALA A 260 10.47 15.38 20.58
C ALA A 260 9.84 16.13 19.41
N SER A 261 9.56 15.43 18.30
CA SER A 261 8.94 16.05 17.14
C SER A 261 7.55 16.62 17.41
N LEU A 262 6.73 15.93 18.20
CA LEU A 262 5.42 16.45 18.61
C LEU A 262 5.58 17.69 19.51
N LYS A 263 6.49 17.64 20.49
CA LYS A 263 6.75 18.76 21.42
C LYS A 263 7.22 20.02 20.68
N GLU A 264 8.21 19.86 19.81
CA GLU A 264 8.79 20.93 19.00
C GLU A 264 7.74 21.54 18.06
N HIS A 265 6.86 20.73 17.48
CA HIS A 265 5.84 21.20 16.53
C HIS A 265 4.76 22.02 17.24
N CYS A 266 4.25 21.50 18.35
CA CYS A 266 3.27 22.22 19.16
C CYS A 266 3.85 23.52 19.73
N ALA A 267 5.12 23.51 20.20
CA ALA A 267 5.79 24.72 20.66
C ALA A 267 5.92 25.76 19.52
N ALA A 268 6.33 25.34 18.33
CA ALA A 268 6.43 26.21 17.17
C ALA A 268 5.09 26.86 16.78
N LEU A 269 3.97 26.13 16.91
CA LEU A 269 2.63 26.68 16.65
C LEU A 269 2.16 27.65 17.74
N ILE A 270 2.50 27.39 18.99
CA ILE A 270 2.23 28.32 20.10
C ILE A 270 2.98 29.64 19.88
N ASP A 271 4.24 29.57 19.46
CA ASP A 271 5.09 30.74 19.23
C ASP A 271 4.68 31.55 17.99
N LYS A 272 4.12 30.89 16.96
CA LYS A 272 3.70 31.50 15.69
C LYS A 272 2.37 32.25 15.73
N GLU A 273 1.82 32.51 16.92
CA GLU A 273 0.51 33.12 17.10
C GLU A 273 -0.58 32.35 16.33
N TRP A 274 -0.78 31.07 16.68
CA TRP A 274 -1.82 30.17 16.14
C TRP A 274 -3.11 30.86 15.66
N GLU A 275 -3.63 31.79 16.46
CA GLU A 275 -4.85 32.56 16.19
C GLU A 275 -4.82 33.37 14.88
N LYS A 276 -3.63 33.71 14.37
CA LYS A 276 -3.41 34.43 13.11
C LYS A 276 -3.37 33.51 11.89
N MET A 277 -3.28 32.20 12.07
CA MET A 277 -3.30 31.25 10.95
C MET A 277 -4.71 31.18 10.33
N PRO A 278 -4.83 31.00 9.00
CA PRO A 278 -6.12 30.71 8.37
C PRO A 278 -6.78 29.47 9.00
N ARG A 279 -8.11 29.49 9.12
CA ARG A 279 -8.90 28.41 9.76
C ARG A 279 -8.62 27.04 9.12
N GLU A 280 -8.44 27.00 7.82
CA GLU A 280 -8.15 25.79 7.05
C GLU A 280 -6.79 25.21 7.44
N ALA A 281 -5.76 26.07 7.55
CA ALA A 281 -4.43 25.67 8.00
C ALA A 281 -4.46 25.19 9.46
N GLN A 282 -5.21 25.88 10.32
CA GLN A 282 -5.44 25.44 11.70
C GLN A 282 -6.05 24.04 11.74
N ASN A 283 -7.07 23.75 10.93
CA ASN A 283 -7.72 22.43 10.90
C ASN A 283 -6.75 21.32 10.47
N VAL A 284 -5.88 21.57 9.49
CA VAL A 284 -4.87 20.61 9.04
C VAL A 284 -3.86 20.31 10.16
N GLU A 285 -3.30 21.35 10.78
CA GLU A 285 -2.34 21.21 11.88
C GLU A 285 -2.95 20.47 13.07
N TYR A 286 -4.18 20.84 13.41
CA TYR A 286 -4.96 20.22 14.46
C TYR A 286 -5.14 18.71 14.25
N GLY A 287 -5.55 18.31 13.04
CA GLY A 287 -5.73 16.89 12.71
C GLY A 287 -4.41 16.14 12.82
N LEU A 288 -3.33 16.72 12.30
CA LEU A 288 -1.99 16.15 12.34
C LEU A 288 -1.48 15.95 13.79
N ILE A 289 -1.64 16.95 14.66
CA ILE A 289 -1.25 16.87 16.07
C ILE A 289 -2.07 15.80 16.78
N THR A 290 -3.38 15.80 16.57
CA THR A 290 -4.30 14.85 17.23
C THR A 290 -3.95 13.41 16.88
N GLU A 291 -3.77 13.11 15.59
CA GLU A 291 -3.43 11.74 15.16
C GLU A 291 -2.00 11.34 15.56
N SER A 292 -1.06 12.29 15.55
CA SER A 292 0.30 12.07 16.06
C SER A 292 0.30 11.75 17.56
N ALA A 293 -0.46 12.50 18.37
CA ALA A 293 -0.59 12.27 19.80
C ALA A 293 -1.23 10.90 20.10
N LYS A 294 -2.32 10.54 19.41
CA LYS A 294 -2.93 9.21 19.52
C LYS A 294 -1.96 8.09 19.15
N LYS A 295 -1.18 8.25 18.07
CA LYS A 295 -0.18 7.26 17.67
C LYS A 295 0.96 7.15 18.69
N LEU A 296 1.44 8.26 19.24
CA LEU A 296 2.45 8.27 20.28
C LEU A 296 1.93 7.59 21.55
N ALA A 297 0.69 7.87 21.96
CA ALA A 297 0.03 7.22 23.09
C ALA A 297 0.00 5.69 22.93
N ARG A 298 -0.43 5.19 21.75
CA ARG A 298 -0.37 3.75 21.43
C ARG A 298 1.05 3.19 21.41
N THR A 299 2.03 3.97 20.94
CA THR A 299 3.44 3.54 20.90
C THR A 299 4.01 3.43 22.31
N LEU A 300 3.69 4.38 23.20
CA LEU A 300 4.07 4.34 24.62
C LEU A 300 3.45 3.11 25.30
N ALA A 301 2.16 2.85 25.03
CA ALA A 301 1.48 1.71 25.64
C ALA A 301 2.13 0.37 25.28
N LYS A 302 2.38 0.14 24.00
CA LYS A 302 3.13 -1.04 23.52
C LYS A 302 4.55 -1.10 24.05
N GLY A 303 5.17 0.06 24.26
CA GLY A 303 6.50 0.16 24.86
C GLY A 303 6.53 -0.33 26.31
N VAL A 304 5.50 -0.05 27.10
CA VAL A 304 5.36 -0.56 28.48
C VAL A 304 5.04 -2.05 28.47
N GLU A 305 4.05 -2.47 27.67
CA GLU A 305 3.61 -3.87 27.53
C GLU A 305 4.77 -4.80 27.15
N SER A 306 5.64 -4.36 26.24
CA SER A 306 6.82 -5.14 25.82
C SER A 306 8.03 -5.01 26.74
N GLY A 307 7.93 -4.27 27.85
CA GLY A 307 9.07 -3.99 28.74
C GLY A 307 10.17 -3.11 28.12
N THR A 308 9.91 -2.52 26.95
CA THR A 308 10.86 -1.62 26.27
C THR A 308 11.11 -0.36 27.11
N ILE A 309 10.06 0.20 27.72
CA ILE A 309 10.12 1.37 28.60
C ILE A 309 9.38 1.11 29.91
N THR A 310 9.75 1.82 30.98
CA THR A 310 9.08 1.72 32.28
C THR A 310 7.72 2.42 32.25
N ALA A 311 6.78 1.93 33.08
CA ALA A 311 5.50 2.60 33.27
C ALA A 311 5.66 4.05 33.79
N ASN A 312 6.65 4.29 34.66
CA ASN A 312 6.97 5.62 35.17
C ASN A 312 7.44 6.58 34.05
N PHE A 313 8.30 6.10 33.15
CA PHE A 313 8.70 6.88 31.98
C PHE A 313 7.48 7.20 31.09
N ALA A 314 6.67 6.19 30.77
CA ALA A 314 5.47 6.40 29.95
C ALA A 314 4.48 7.38 30.58
N ALA A 315 4.22 7.27 31.89
CA ALA A 315 3.32 8.16 32.63
C ALA A 315 3.84 9.60 32.67
N LYS A 316 5.16 9.78 32.89
CA LYS A 316 5.79 11.10 32.82
C LYS A 316 5.60 11.74 31.45
N GLU A 317 5.90 11.01 30.38
CA GLU A 317 5.77 11.55 29.02
C GLU A 317 4.32 11.80 28.61
N GLN A 318 3.38 10.97 29.04
CA GLN A 318 1.94 11.22 28.86
C GLN A 318 1.50 12.51 29.54
N LYS A 319 1.95 12.75 30.78
CA LYS A 319 1.66 13.99 31.50
C LYS A 319 2.21 15.21 30.77
N GLU A 320 3.42 15.12 30.22
CA GLU A 320 4.02 16.22 29.45
C GLU A 320 3.27 16.50 28.14
N ILE A 321 2.84 15.45 27.41
CA ILE A 321 2.01 15.61 26.21
C ILE A 321 0.66 16.22 26.59
N ALA A 322 -0.01 15.70 27.62
CA ALA A 322 -1.29 16.23 28.08
C ALA A 322 -1.18 17.72 28.46
N ALA A 323 -0.15 18.11 29.22
CA ALA A 323 0.08 19.51 29.57
C ALA A 323 0.30 20.40 28.33
N LEU A 324 1.00 19.88 27.31
CA LEU A 324 1.20 20.60 26.06
C LEU A 324 -0.11 20.78 25.27
N LEU A 325 -0.92 19.72 25.16
CA LEU A 325 -2.22 19.79 24.50
C LEU A 325 -3.19 20.70 25.25
N SER A 326 -3.22 20.67 26.58
CA SER A 326 -4.00 21.63 27.38
C SER A 326 -3.53 23.07 27.20
N LYS A 327 -2.21 23.30 27.07
CA LYS A 327 -1.69 24.64 26.74
C LYS A 327 -2.18 25.09 25.36
N MET A 328 -2.23 24.19 24.39
CA MET A 328 -2.80 24.46 23.07
C MET A 328 -4.30 24.77 23.15
N GLU A 329 -5.06 24.02 23.95
CA GLU A 329 -6.48 24.26 24.20
C GLU A 329 -6.76 25.63 24.80
N SER A 330 -5.93 26.06 25.76
CA SER A 330 -6.03 27.41 26.34
C SER A 330 -5.84 28.54 25.32
N ARG A 331 -5.26 28.26 24.16
CA ARG A 331 -5.10 29.17 23.01
C ARG A 331 -6.20 29.02 21.96
N GLY A 332 -7.30 28.36 22.30
CA GLY A 332 -8.47 28.19 21.42
C GLY A 332 -8.41 26.96 20.49
N MET A 333 -7.41 26.10 20.59
CA MET A 333 -7.38 24.83 19.85
C MET A 333 -8.24 23.78 20.54
N LYS A 334 -9.41 23.46 20.02
CA LYS A 334 -10.30 22.45 20.65
C LYS A 334 -9.78 21.02 20.48
N ILE A 335 -8.63 20.64 21.02
CA ILE A 335 -8.02 19.32 20.83
C ILE A 335 -8.81 18.27 21.63
N PRO A 336 -9.19 17.13 21.05
CA PRO A 336 -9.82 16.08 21.83
C PRO A 336 -8.70 15.45 22.65
N SER A 337 -8.83 15.43 23.98
CA SER A 337 -7.83 14.75 24.81
C SER A 337 -7.65 13.32 24.30
N PRO A 338 -6.46 12.95 23.76
CA PRO A 338 -6.23 11.58 23.34
C PRO A 338 -6.12 10.63 24.56
N PHE A 339 -6.23 11.19 25.78
CA PHE A 339 -6.04 10.53 27.06
C PHE A 339 -7.30 10.64 27.95
N ASP A 340 -8.50 10.51 27.39
CA ASP A 340 -9.76 10.49 28.17
C ASP A 340 -9.75 9.47 29.32
N LYS A 341 -8.84 8.48 29.26
CA LYS A 341 -8.43 7.67 30.41
C LYS A 341 -6.90 7.63 30.47
N PRO A 342 -6.27 7.71 31.66
CA PRO A 342 -4.86 7.41 31.80
C PRO A 342 -4.62 5.98 31.31
N LEU A 343 -3.76 5.82 30.29
CA LEU A 343 -3.44 4.51 29.71
C LEU A 343 -2.81 3.56 30.74
N PHE A 344 -2.23 4.12 31.79
CA PHE A 344 -1.65 3.40 32.91
C PHE A 344 -2.06 4.09 34.21
N THR A 345 -2.75 3.37 35.09
CA THR A 345 -2.72 3.69 36.51
C THR A 345 -1.39 3.14 37.04
N PRO A 346 -0.51 3.95 37.66
CA PRO A 346 0.66 3.40 38.32
C PRO A 346 0.16 2.40 39.37
N ALA A 347 0.39 1.12 39.15
CA ALA A 347 0.16 0.14 40.21
C ALA A 347 1.04 0.57 41.39
N GLY A 348 0.48 0.59 42.60
CA GLY A 348 1.18 0.98 43.84
C GLY A 348 2.31 0.05 44.25
N GLU A 349 2.89 -0.70 43.32
CA GLU A 349 3.97 -1.66 43.54
C GLU A 349 5.27 -1.09 42.97
N THR A 350 6.31 -1.19 43.78
CA THR A 350 7.68 -0.76 43.49
C THR A 350 8.12 -1.25 42.11
N ALA A 351 8.19 -0.33 41.14
CA ALA A 351 8.65 -0.63 39.80
C ALA A 351 10.05 -1.28 39.85
N PRO A 352 10.32 -2.33 39.08
CA PRO A 352 11.65 -2.91 39.00
C PRO A 352 12.65 -1.82 38.59
N GLU A 353 13.78 -1.73 39.31
CA GLU A 353 14.87 -0.82 38.99
C GLU A 353 15.27 -0.98 37.52
N GLU A 354 15.50 0.16 36.84
CA GLU A 354 15.95 0.15 35.45
C GLU A 354 17.22 -0.71 35.36
N THR A 355 17.14 -1.83 34.63
CA THR A 355 18.32 -2.63 34.34
C THR A 355 19.32 -1.72 33.61
N PRO A 356 20.54 -1.53 34.15
CA PRO A 356 21.55 -0.72 33.50
C PRO A 356 21.76 -1.21 32.07
N LEU A 357 21.66 -0.30 31.10
CA LEU A 357 21.88 -0.64 29.70
C LEU A 357 23.30 -1.20 29.52
N ASP A 358 23.41 -2.33 28.82
CA ASP A 358 24.70 -2.77 28.29
C ASP A 358 25.10 -1.80 27.18
N THR A 359 25.94 -0.81 27.52
CA THR A 359 26.37 0.25 26.60
C THR A 359 27.48 -0.20 25.64
N ARG A 360 27.77 -1.51 25.56
CA ARG A 360 28.81 -2.00 24.64
C ARG A 360 28.31 -1.88 23.20
N PRO A 361 29.07 -1.25 22.29
CA PRO A 361 28.72 -1.19 20.87
C PRO A 361 28.53 -2.61 20.33
N LEU A 362 27.47 -2.85 19.57
CA LEU A 362 27.31 -4.08 18.82
C LEU A 362 28.46 -4.17 17.80
N SER A 363 29.50 -4.94 18.11
CA SER A 363 30.44 -5.42 17.11
C SER A 363 29.72 -6.49 16.31
N ILE A 364 28.95 -6.07 15.30
CA ILE A 364 28.40 -6.99 14.30
C ILE A 364 29.59 -7.42 13.44
N LYS A 365 30.31 -8.46 13.89
CA LYS A 365 31.16 -9.20 12.97
C LYS A 365 30.23 -9.84 11.93
N PRO A 366 30.50 -9.71 10.62
CA PRO A 366 29.73 -10.44 9.62
C PRO A 366 29.84 -11.93 9.97
N GLN A 367 28.74 -12.50 10.47
CA GLN A 367 28.67 -13.94 10.67
C GLN A 367 28.61 -14.55 9.28
N SER A 368 29.66 -15.29 8.90
CA SER A 368 29.64 -16.15 7.72
C SER A 368 28.65 -17.28 7.99
N ALA A 369 27.36 -17.03 7.79
CA ALA A 369 26.37 -18.09 7.81
C ALA A 369 26.68 -19.01 6.62
N LYS A 370 26.97 -20.29 6.90
CA LYS A 370 26.92 -21.32 5.87
C LYS A 370 25.47 -21.35 5.36
N ALA A 371 25.25 -20.79 4.17
CA ALA A 371 23.98 -20.87 3.48
C ALA A 371 23.63 -22.36 3.33
N THR A 372 22.61 -22.78 4.06
CA THR A 372 21.96 -24.06 3.78
C THR A 372 21.01 -23.74 2.64
N SER A 373 21.33 -24.15 1.42
CA SER A 373 20.40 -24.06 0.30
C SER A 373 19.21 -24.96 0.63
N VAL A 374 18.17 -24.38 1.22
CA VAL A 374 16.86 -25.03 1.30
C VAL A 374 16.31 -24.96 -0.11
N ASP A 375 16.30 -26.10 -0.80
CA ASP A 375 15.56 -26.24 -2.04
C ASP A 375 14.07 -26.14 -1.70
N LEU A 376 13.50 -24.97 -1.96
CA LEU A 376 12.09 -24.64 -1.75
C LEU A 376 11.21 -25.03 -2.95
N THR A 377 11.68 -25.90 -3.86
CA THR A 377 10.80 -26.47 -4.87
C THR A 377 10.09 -27.72 -4.33
N PRO A 378 8.91 -27.54 -3.71
CA PRO A 378 7.74 -28.18 -4.29
C PRO A 378 6.47 -27.34 -4.10
N LYS A 379 6.03 -26.65 -5.16
CA LYS A 379 4.62 -26.18 -5.36
C LYS A 379 4.28 -25.74 -6.79
N VAL A 380 5.24 -25.68 -7.72
CA VAL A 380 5.05 -25.09 -9.06
C VAL A 380 4.28 -25.98 -10.05
N GLU A 381 4.18 -27.29 -9.83
CA GLU A 381 3.52 -28.16 -10.82
C GLU A 381 1.98 -28.04 -10.84
N ARG A 382 1.30 -27.72 -9.72
CA ARG A 382 -0.18 -27.71 -9.69
C ARG A 382 -0.81 -26.46 -10.31
N THR A 383 -0.24 -25.27 -10.05
CA THR A 383 -0.72 -23.99 -10.62
C THR A 383 -0.61 -23.94 -12.15
N SER A 384 0.36 -24.67 -12.72
CA SER A 384 0.56 -24.77 -14.17
C SER A 384 -0.65 -25.31 -14.94
N SER A 385 -1.48 -26.16 -14.31
CA SER A 385 -2.62 -26.81 -14.98
C SER A 385 -3.85 -25.89 -15.10
N ILE A 386 -4.10 -25.04 -14.10
CA ILE A 386 -5.21 -24.08 -14.11
C ILE A 386 -4.90 -22.91 -15.05
N ALA A 387 -3.67 -22.36 -14.97
CA ALA A 387 -3.24 -21.23 -15.78
C ALA A 387 -3.12 -21.52 -17.29
N ALA A 388 -2.93 -22.80 -17.66
CA ALA A 388 -2.82 -23.24 -19.05
C ALA A 388 -4.18 -23.43 -19.76
N CYS A 389 -5.30 -23.26 -19.05
CA CYS A 389 -6.62 -23.43 -19.64
C CYS A 389 -6.99 -22.24 -20.53
N ASP A 390 -7.32 -22.51 -21.79
CA ASP A 390 -7.84 -21.49 -22.71
C ASP A 390 -9.31 -21.20 -22.42
N ILE A 391 -9.61 -20.08 -21.78
CA ILE A 391 -10.98 -19.71 -21.43
C ILE A 391 -11.81 -19.18 -22.60
N THR A 392 -11.27 -19.20 -23.82
CA THR A 392 -11.94 -18.65 -25.02
C THR A 392 -12.88 -19.64 -25.70
N ASP A 393 -12.92 -20.89 -25.26
CA ASP A 393 -13.87 -21.91 -25.73
C ASP A 393 -14.49 -22.73 -24.58
N ALA A 394 -15.52 -23.50 -24.93
CA ALA A 394 -16.31 -24.26 -23.95
C ALA A 394 -15.51 -25.39 -23.30
N ARG A 395 -14.52 -25.96 -24.00
CA ARG A 395 -13.69 -27.07 -23.54
C ARG A 395 -12.65 -26.58 -22.53
N GLY A 396 -11.98 -25.48 -22.81
CA GLY A 396 -11.00 -24.91 -21.91
C GLY A 396 -11.63 -24.32 -20.66
N LEU A 397 -12.86 -23.77 -20.74
CA LEU A 397 -13.66 -23.44 -19.56
C LEU A 397 -14.02 -24.67 -18.73
N ASP A 398 -14.42 -25.80 -19.35
CA ASP A 398 -14.68 -27.05 -18.63
C ASP A 398 -13.43 -27.58 -17.93
N MET A 399 -12.28 -27.51 -18.61
CA MET A 399 -10.99 -27.90 -18.03
C MET A 399 -10.65 -27.01 -16.83
N LEU A 400 -10.87 -25.70 -16.94
CA LEU A 400 -10.64 -24.75 -15.86
C LEU A 400 -11.54 -25.06 -14.65
N ILE A 401 -12.85 -25.19 -14.87
CA ILE A 401 -13.83 -25.51 -13.82
C ILE A 401 -13.48 -26.84 -13.14
N LYS A 402 -13.10 -27.86 -13.92
CA LYS A 402 -12.70 -29.16 -13.39
C LYS A 402 -11.40 -29.08 -12.59
N ALA A 403 -10.42 -28.30 -13.04
CA ALA A 403 -9.14 -28.12 -12.36
C ALA A 403 -9.30 -27.36 -11.03
N CYS A 404 -10.27 -26.45 -10.94
CA CYS A 404 -10.59 -25.76 -9.69
C CYS A 404 -11.28 -26.66 -8.65
N LYS A 405 -11.94 -27.76 -9.06
CA LYS A 405 -12.63 -28.67 -8.11
C LYS A 405 -11.62 -29.43 -7.26
N GLY A 406 -11.58 -29.11 -5.97
CA GLY A 406 -10.69 -29.74 -4.99
C GLY A 406 -9.27 -29.18 -4.97
N ALA A 407 -9.00 -28.12 -5.74
CA ALA A 407 -7.80 -27.33 -5.59
C ALA A 407 -7.88 -26.41 -4.36
N ASP A 408 -6.73 -26.02 -3.83
CA ASP A 408 -6.64 -25.02 -2.77
C ASP A 408 -7.09 -23.65 -3.29
N TYR A 409 -7.68 -22.81 -2.43
CA TYR A 409 -8.19 -21.51 -2.85
C TYR A 409 -7.10 -20.56 -3.37
N ASP A 410 -5.86 -20.66 -2.86
CA ASP A 410 -4.74 -19.87 -3.38
C ASP A 410 -4.43 -20.29 -4.83
N ASP A 411 -4.38 -21.61 -5.10
CA ASP A 411 -4.13 -22.15 -6.44
C ASP A 411 -5.25 -21.78 -7.43
N VAL A 412 -6.50 -21.83 -6.97
CA VAL A 412 -7.68 -21.40 -7.74
C VAL A 412 -7.60 -19.92 -8.07
N HIS A 413 -7.25 -19.08 -7.08
CA HIS A 413 -7.16 -17.64 -7.27
C HIS A 413 -6.09 -17.25 -8.29
N VAL A 414 -4.86 -17.75 -8.11
CA VAL A 414 -3.74 -17.47 -9.01
C VAL A 414 -4.04 -18.03 -10.41
N GLY A 415 -4.49 -19.27 -10.50
CA GLY A 415 -4.72 -19.94 -11.78
C GLY A 415 -5.83 -19.29 -12.62
N ILE A 416 -6.96 -18.91 -12.02
CA ILE A 416 -8.02 -18.17 -12.75
C ILE A 416 -7.52 -16.77 -13.14
N THR A 417 -6.78 -16.09 -12.25
CA THR A 417 -6.20 -14.77 -12.55
C THR A 417 -5.32 -14.83 -13.79
N ASP A 418 -4.43 -15.80 -13.87
CA ASP A 418 -3.52 -15.98 -14.99
C ASP A 418 -4.25 -16.37 -16.27
N ALA A 419 -5.19 -17.33 -16.19
CA ALA A 419 -5.99 -17.75 -17.35
C ALA A 419 -6.76 -16.56 -17.96
N VAL A 420 -7.39 -15.72 -17.12
CA VAL A 420 -8.16 -14.55 -17.56
C VAL A 420 -7.25 -13.41 -18.04
N LYS A 421 -6.12 -13.16 -17.38
CA LYS A 421 -5.11 -12.19 -17.86
C LYS A 421 -4.56 -12.58 -19.22
N ASN A 422 -4.33 -13.86 -19.47
CA ASN A 422 -3.74 -14.35 -20.71
C ASN A 422 -4.73 -14.39 -21.88
N ALA A 423 -6.01 -14.60 -21.62
CA ALA A 423 -7.05 -14.59 -22.65
C ALA A 423 -7.05 -13.30 -23.48
N ASN A 424 -7.23 -13.41 -24.80
CA ASN A 424 -7.36 -12.25 -25.67
C ASN A 424 -8.67 -11.51 -25.36
N LEU A 425 -8.60 -10.20 -25.10
CA LEU A 425 -9.79 -9.37 -24.85
C LEU A 425 -10.85 -9.50 -25.97
N HIS A 426 -10.43 -9.71 -27.21
CA HIS A 426 -11.31 -9.79 -28.37
C HIS A 426 -11.78 -11.19 -28.74
N ALA A 427 -11.35 -12.22 -28.01
CA ALA A 427 -11.64 -13.61 -28.36
C ALA A 427 -13.14 -13.82 -28.65
N PHE A 428 -14.01 -13.22 -27.82
CA PHE A 428 -15.45 -13.37 -27.95
C PHE A 428 -16.17 -12.40 -28.88
N LYS A 429 -15.47 -11.42 -29.46
CA LYS A 429 -16.05 -10.54 -30.51
C LYS A 429 -16.00 -11.19 -31.88
N GLU A 430 -15.02 -12.05 -32.10
CA GLU A 430 -14.70 -12.63 -33.40
C GLU A 430 -15.20 -14.07 -33.56
N THR A 431 -15.82 -14.65 -32.52
CA THR A 431 -16.37 -16.01 -32.61
C THR A 431 -17.60 -16.06 -33.50
N THR A 432 -17.76 -17.21 -34.16
CA THR A 432 -18.98 -17.58 -34.89
C THR A 432 -19.85 -18.52 -34.06
N ALA A 433 -19.86 -18.38 -32.73
CA ALA A 433 -20.67 -19.22 -31.86
C ALA A 433 -22.16 -19.10 -32.22
N THR A 434 -22.83 -20.24 -32.27
CA THR A 434 -24.29 -20.30 -32.31
C THR A 434 -24.89 -19.68 -31.03
N PRO A 435 -26.14 -19.21 -31.03
CA PRO A 435 -26.78 -18.70 -29.82
C PRO A 435 -26.73 -19.69 -28.65
N GLU A 436 -26.85 -20.99 -28.93
CA GLU A 436 -26.77 -22.07 -27.94
C GLU A 436 -25.35 -22.20 -27.36
N GLU A 437 -24.31 -22.19 -28.20
CA GLU A 437 -22.92 -22.21 -27.75
C GLU A 437 -22.57 -20.95 -26.95
N ALA A 438 -23.06 -19.79 -27.39
CA ALA A 438 -22.85 -18.53 -26.67
C ALA A 438 -23.52 -18.55 -25.29
N GLN A 439 -24.73 -19.11 -25.17
CA GLN A 439 -25.38 -19.33 -23.87
C GLN A 439 -24.58 -20.28 -22.98
N GLU A 440 -24.07 -21.39 -23.53
CA GLU A 440 -23.23 -22.33 -22.79
C GLU A 440 -21.96 -21.65 -22.26
N LEU A 441 -21.27 -20.87 -23.09
CA LEU A 441 -20.08 -20.11 -22.71
C LEU A 441 -20.39 -19.08 -21.60
N ILE A 442 -21.52 -18.37 -21.69
CA ILE A 442 -21.96 -17.42 -20.65
C ILE A 442 -22.15 -18.13 -19.30
N ILE A 443 -22.80 -19.29 -19.30
CA ILE A 443 -23.02 -20.11 -18.09
C ILE A 443 -21.69 -20.50 -17.48
N LYS A 444 -20.75 -21.02 -18.29
CA LYS A 444 -19.43 -21.46 -17.83
C LYS A 444 -18.58 -20.29 -17.31
N LEU A 445 -18.59 -19.15 -17.97
CA LEU A 445 -17.96 -17.93 -17.48
C LEU A 445 -18.55 -17.46 -16.13
N GLY A 446 -19.86 -17.62 -15.94
CA GLY A 446 -20.53 -17.35 -14.66
C GLY A 446 -20.03 -18.28 -13.55
N GLN A 447 -19.87 -19.58 -13.85
CA GLN A 447 -19.30 -20.55 -12.91
C GLN A 447 -17.84 -20.25 -12.55
N VAL A 448 -17.03 -19.82 -13.53
CA VAL A 448 -15.66 -19.36 -13.27
C VAL A 448 -15.65 -18.10 -12.40
N SER A 449 -16.54 -17.14 -12.65
CA SER A 449 -16.68 -15.94 -11.83
C SER A 449 -17.07 -16.25 -10.37
N ASP A 450 -18.06 -17.11 -10.14
CA ASP A 450 -18.46 -17.55 -8.79
C ASP A 450 -17.30 -18.26 -8.08
N THR A 451 -16.63 -19.18 -8.77
CA THR A 451 -15.47 -19.90 -8.23
C THR A 451 -14.34 -18.93 -7.86
N TYR A 452 -14.09 -17.94 -8.70
CA TYR A 452 -13.07 -16.91 -8.45
C TYR A 452 -13.44 -15.98 -7.30
N LEU A 453 -14.70 -15.56 -7.19
CA LEU A 453 -15.15 -14.75 -6.06
C LEU A 453 -14.99 -15.49 -4.74
N ARG A 454 -15.37 -16.78 -4.69
CA ARG A 454 -15.15 -17.61 -3.50
C ARG A 454 -13.69 -17.68 -3.12
N SER A 455 -12.78 -17.84 -4.09
CA SER A 455 -11.35 -17.84 -3.79
C SER A 455 -10.87 -16.50 -3.26
N CYS A 456 -11.37 -15.38 -3.78
CA CYS A 456 -11.04 -14.03 -3.28
C CYS A 456 -11.36 -13.85 -1.78
N TYR A 457 -12.38 -14.52 -1.24
CA TYR A 457 -12.72 -14.47 0.19
C TYR A 457 -11.89 -15.43 1.06
N CYS A 458 -11.14 -16.34 0.44
CA CYS A 458 -10.43 -17.40 1.14
C CYS A 458 -8.90 -17.28 1.08
N ILE A 459 -8.36 -16.36 0.26
CA ILE A 459 -6.92 -16.06 0.20
C ILE A 459 -6.47 -15.11 1.33
N GLU A 460 -5.20 -15.17 1.67
CA GLU A 460 -4.58 -14.20 2.59
C GLU A 460 -4.66 -12.78 2.00
N GLY A 461 -5.24 -11.82 2.74
CA GLY A 461 -5.45 -10.44 2.27
C GLY A 461 -6.81 -10.16 1.63
N ALA A 462 -7.77 -11.09 1.75
CA ALA A 462 -9.17 -10.92 1.34
C ALA A 462 -9.88 -9.65 1.89
N ASP A 463 -9.32 -9.01 2.93
CA ASP A 463 -9.79 -7.74 3.48
C ASP A 463 -9.52 -6.52 2.57
N LYS A 464 -8.79 -6.72 1.47
CA LYS A 464 -8.39 -5.68 0.51
C LYS A 464 -8.89 -5.98 -0.90
N ILE A 465 -9.35 -4.94 -1.59
CA ILE A 465 -9.70 -5.01 -3.01
C ILE A 465 -8.42 -4.87 -3.83
N HIS A 466 -7.91 -5.99 -4.33
CA HIS A 466 -6.78 -6.00 -5.26
C HIS A 466 -7.23 -5.59 -6.66
N THR A 467 -6.39 -4.86 -7.39
CA THR A 467 -6.68 -4.45 -8.78
C THR A 467 -6.93 -5.66 -9.68
N ASP A 468 -6.21 -6.76 -9.45
CA ASP A 468 -6.32 -8.00 -10.22
C ASP A 468 -7.71 -8.63 -10.10
N ILE A 469 -8.32 -8.59 -8.92
CA ILE A 469 -9.71 -9.04 -8.69
C ILE A 469 -10.67 -8.25 -9.57
N VAL A 470 -10.57 -6.92 -9.50
CA VAL A 470 -11.43 -6.01 -10.27
C VAL A 470 -11.27 -6.27 -11.77
N TYR A 471 -10.04 -6.45 -12.25
CA TYR A 471 -9.78 -6.70 -13.66
C TYR A 471 -10.30 -8.05 -14.14
N VAL A 472 -10.08 -9.13 -13.39
CA VAL A 472 -10.55 -10.48 -13.76
C VAL A 472 -12.07 -10.49 -13.88
N LEU A 473 -12.79 -9.97 -12.87
CA LEU A 473 -14.25 -9.89 -12.90
C LEU A 473 -14.76 -9.02 -14.04
N ARG A 474 -14.09 -7.87 -14.28
CA ARG A 474 -14.42 -6.97 -15.40
C ARG A 474 -14.25 -7.63 -16.76
N LYS A 475 -13.18 -8.40 -16.93
CA LYS A 475 -12.88 -9.08 -18.19
C LYS A 475 -13.83 -10.25 -18.45
N ILE A 476 -14.20 -11.01 -17.42
CA ILE A 476 -15.24 -12.04 -17.52
C ILE A 476 -16.59 -11.43 -17.92
N ALA A 477 -17.02 -10.34 -17.27
CA ALA A 477 -18.26 -9.65 -17.61
C ALA A 477 -18.23 -9.11 -19.05
N TYR A 478 -17.07 -8.63 -19.50
CA TYR A 478 -16.87 -8.19 -20.89
C TYR A 478 -17.00 -9.33 -21.89
N PHE A 479 -16.48 -10.51 -21.58
CA PHE A 479 -16.69 -11.71 -22.40
C PHE A 479 -18.16 -12.13 -22.46
N GLN A 480 -18.86 -12.15 -21.32
CA GLN A 480 -20.28 -12.46 -21.27
C GLN A 480 -21.13 -11.44 -22.05
N SER A 481 -20.79 -10.15 -21.98
CA SER A 481 -21.44 -9.09 -22.77
C SER A 481 -21.24 -9.27 -24.28
N ALA A 482 -20.01 -9.62 -24.70
CA ALA A 482 -19.72 -9.90 -26.11
C ALA A 482 -20.53 -11.10 -26.63
N LEU A 483 -20.56 -12.20 -25.87
CA LEU A 483 -21.32 -13.42 -26.21
C LEU A 483 -22.83 -13.18 -26.25
N SER A 484 -23.37 -12.40 -25.31
CA SER A 484 -24.81 -12.12 -25.26
C SER A 484 -25.28 -11.43 -26.55
N LYS A 485 -24.50 -10.46 -27.04
CA LYS A 485 -24.77 -9.77 -28.32
C LYS A 485 -24.77 -10.74 -29.49
N GLN A 486 -23.85 -11.72 -29.51
CA GLN A 486 -23.82 -12.75 -30.55
C GLN A 486 -25.04 -13.66 -30.49
N ALA A 487 -25.50 -14.00 -29.28
CA ALA A 487 -26.68 -14.81 -29.06
C ALA A 487 -28.02 -14.08 -29.30
N GLY A 488 -27.99 -12.81 -29.71
CA GLY A 488 -29.17 -12.03 -30.05
C GLY A 488 -29.95 -11.49 -28.85
N PHE A 489 -29.36 -11.46 -27.65
CA PHE A 489 -29.97 -10.83 -26.48
C PHE A 489 -29.02 -9.82 -25.82
N GLU A 490 -29.56 -8.66 -25.43
CA GLU A 490 -28.78 -7.61 -24.77
C GLU A 490 -28.87 -7.82 -23.26
N VAL A 491 -27.83 -8.42 -22.66
CA VAL A 491 -27.66 -8.38 -21.21
C VAL A 491 -27.22 -6.96 -20.86
N GLY A 492 -28.15 -6.17 -20.32
CA GLY A 492 -27.86 -4.84 -19.83
C GLY A 492 -26.97 -4.92 -18.60
N TYR A 493 -25.67 -4.70 -18.77
CA TYR A 493 -24.81 -4.26 -17.66
C TYR A 493 -25.03 -2.77 -17.48
N HIS A 494 -25.38 -2.35 -16.27
CA HIS A 494 -25.88 -1.01 -15.97
C HIS A 494 -25.04 0.09 -16.62
N ARG A 495 -25.68 1.07 -17.27
CA ARG A 495 -25.03 2.35 -17.64
C ARG A 495 -25.00 3.31 -16.44
N GLY A 496 -24.95 2.79 -15.22
CA GLY A 496 -24.66 3.58 -14.03
C GLY A 496 -23.32 4.29 -14.22
N ASN A 497 -23.25 5.53 -13.72
CA ASN A 497 -22.16 6.49 -13.93
C ASN A 497 -20.84 5.80 -14.23
N SER A 498 -20.22 6.19 -15.35
CA SER A 498 -18.83 5.83 -15.65
C SER A 498 -18.03 5.81 -14.36
N PHE A 499 -17.09 4.88 -14.23
CA PHE A 499 -15.97 5.13 -13.34
C PHE A 499 -15.34 6.46 -13.80
N ALA A 500 -15.85 7.58 -13.28
CA ALA A 500 -15.31 8.92 -13.47
C ALA A 500 -13.98 9.04 -12.70
N SER A 501 -13.67 8.03 -11.87
CA SER A 501 -12.37 7.79 -11.30
C SER A 501 -11.47 7.06 -12.30
N PRO A 502 -10.21 7.51 -12.51
CA PRO A 502 -9.24 6.85 -13.38
C PRO A 502 -8.70 5.57 -12.74
N LEU A 503 -9.59 4.63 -12.41
CA LEU A 503 -9.25 3.33 -11.83
C LEU A 503 -8.33 2.53 -12.78
N HIS A 504 -8.48 2.71 -14.10
CA HIS A 504 -7.57 2.12 -15.08
C HIS A 504 -6.12 2.64 -14.93
N GLU A 505 -5.90 3.88 -14.48
CA GLU A 505 -4.55 4.43 -14.20
C GLU A 505 -3.91 3.78 -12.97
N ARG A 506 -4.69 3.15 -12.09
CA ARG A 506 -4.21 2.46 -10.88
C ARG A 506 -3.68 1.05 -11.16
N PHE A 507 -3.88 0.52 -12.37
CA PHE A 507 -3.30 -0.78 -12.76
C PHE A 507 -1.82 -0.60 -13.10
N TYR A 508 -0.95 -1.29 -12.36
CA TYR A 508 0.50 -1.30 -12.62
C TYR A 508 0.84 -1.99 -13.93
N ASP A 509 0.14 -3.07 -14.27
CA ASP A 509 0.33 -3.84 -15.50
C ASP A 509 -0.14 -3.05 -16.74
N PRO A 510 0.74 -2.81 -17.74
CA PRO A 510 0.39 -2.07 -18.95
C PRO A 510 -0.70 -2.71 -19.82
N LYS A 511 -0.75 -4.05 -19.88
CA LYS A 511 -1.78 -4.79 -20.64
C LYS A 511 -3.13 -4.62 -19.97
N MET A 512 -3.21 -4.81 -18.66
CA MET A 512 -4.44 -4.60 -17.88
C MET A 512 -4.93 -3.17 -18.01
N ARG A 513 -4.04 -2.18 -17.92
CA ARG A 513 -4.39 -0.76 -18.10
C ARG A 513 -4.99 -0.50 -19.48
N LYS A 514 -4.35 -1.00 -20.54
CA LYS A 514 -4.82 -0.86 -21.92
C LYS A 514 -6.18 -1.53 -22.11
N GLU A 515 -6.32 -2.78 -21.68
CA GLU A 515 -7.57 -3.53 -21.80
C GLU A 515 -8.70 -2.93 -20.96
N MET A 516 -8.43 -2.41 -19.76
CA MET A 516 -9.41 -1.70 -18.94
C MET A 516 -9.87 -0.40 -19.59
N ALA A 517 -8.95 0.38 -20.17
CA ALA A 517 -9.32 1.57 -20.93
C ALA A 517 -10.21 1.20 -22.12
N GLU A 518 -9.89 0.10 -22.80
CA GLU A 518 -10.71 -0.42 -23.88
C GLU A 518 -12.09 -0.89 -23.41
N MET A 519 -12.17 -1.72 -22.37
CA MET A 519 -13.43 -2.18 -21.78
C MET A 519 -14.31 -0.99 -21.37
N ASN A 520 -13.73 0.05 -20.76
CA ASN A 520 -14.44 1.27 -20.32
C ASN A 520 -14.89 2.18 -21.49
N SER A 521 -14.14 2.20 -22.59
CA SER A 521 -14.53 2.95 -23.80
C SER A 521 -15.55 2.20 -24.65
N SER A 522 -15.57 0.87 -24.54
CA SER A 522 -16.63 0.05 -25.10
C SER A 522 -17.93 0.36 -24.33
N LYS A 523 -19.02 0.63 -25.05
CA LYS A 523 -20.36 0.76 -24.43
C LYS A 523 -20.88 -0.58 -23.84
N ALA A 524 -20.02 -1.59 -23.67
CA ALA A 524 -20.40 -2.98 -23.45
C ALA A 524 -20.47 -3.37 -21.96
N VAL A 525 -19.72 -2.72 -21.06
CA VAL A 525 -19.69 -3.11 -19.63
C VAL A 525 -19.40 -1.95 -18.68
N ASN A 526 -20.35 -1.65 -17.79
CA ASN A 526 -20.15 -0.88 -16.57
C ASN A 526 -20.60 -1.75 -15.36
N ILE A 527 -19.72 -1.93 -14.39
CA ILE A 527 -19.89 -2.68 -13.13
C ILE A 527 -19.56 -1.71 -12.00
N SER A 528 -20.49 -1.49 -11.08
CA SER A 528 -20.22 -0.76 -9.85
C SER A 528 -19.49 -1.68 -8.86
N PRO A 529 -18.34 -1.32 -8.28
CA PRO A 529 -17.83 -1.99 -7.11
C PRO A 529 -18.50 -1.41 -5.87
N PHE A 530 -18.87 -2.29 -4.94
CA PHE A 530 -19.30 -2.00 -3.58
C PHE A 530 -18.75 -0.66 -3.04
N ASP A 531 -19.64 0.31 -2.85
CA ASP A 531 -19.34 1.45 -1.98
C ASP A 531 -19.38 0.95 -0.53
N ARG A 532 -18.28 1.17 0.19
CA ARG A 532 -18.11 0.76 1.60
C ARG A 532 -19.08 1.46 2.56
N GLU A 533 -19.84 2.44 2.08
CA GLU A 533 -20.87 3.13 2.86
C GLU A 533 -22.18 2.31 2.97
N ASP A 534 -22.40 1.31 2.11
CA ASP A 534 -23.70 0.64 2.02
C ASP A 534 -23.81 -0.70 2.76
N GLU A 535 -22.75 -1.25 3.36
CA GLU A 535 -22.87 -2.53 4.11
C GLU A 535 -23.71 -2.39 5.40
N ASP A 536 -23.57 -1.25 6.09
CA ASP A 536 -24.36 -0.91 7.28
C ASP A 536 -25.78 -0.41 6.92
N ALA A 537 -25.98 0.06 5.68
CA ALA A 537 -27.29 0.45 5.15
C ALA A 537 -28.08 -0.76 4.61
N LEU A 538 -27.42 -1.72 3.97
CA LEU A 538 -28.05 -2.94 3.44
C LEU A 538 -28.64 -3.84 4.55
N LEU A 539 -27.98 -3.88 5.70
CA LEU A 539 -28.43 -4.62 6.88
C LEU A 539 -29.47 -3.87 7.72
N LYS A 540 -29.59 -2.54 7.58
CA LYS A 540 -30.56 -1.72 8.34
C LYS A 540 -31.81 -1.31 7.54
N ASN A 541 -31.73 -1.22 6.22
CA ASN A 541 -32.81 -0.70 5.36
C ASN A 541 -33.48 -1.76 4.47
N THR A 542 -33.29 -3.06 4.73
CA THR A 542 -34.00 -4.13 4.01
C THR A 542 -35.50 -4.21 4.32
N LEU A 543 -36.05 -3.31 5.14
CA LEU A 543 -37.48 -3.08 5.30
C LEU A 543 -37.73 -1.57 5.45
N TYR A 544 -38.35 -0.99 4.41
CA TYR A 544 -38.93 0.36 4.32
C TYR A 544 -38.01 1.54 3.96
N GLN A 545 -38.38 2.21 2.86
CA GLN A 545 -38.12 3.62 2.48
C GLN A 545 -36.64 3.92 2.19
N ASP A 546 -36.20 3.98 0.93
CA ASP A 546 -36.46 5.11 0.04
C ASP A 546 -36.18 4.78 -1.44
N GLY A 547 -36.80 5.56 -2.33
CA GLY A 547 -36.90 5.33 -3.76
C GLY A 547 -35.58 5.13 -4.52
N PHE A 548 -35.35 3.88 -4.91
CA PHE A 548 -34.47 3.50 -6.01
C PHE A 548 -35.29 3.50 -7.32
N GLU A 549 -35.33 4.64 -8.02
CA GLU A 549 -35.87 4.74 -9.38
C GLU A 549 -34.80 4.35 -10.41
N GLY A 550 -34.53 3.05 -10.54
CA GLY A 550 -33.74 2.46 -11.63
C GLY A 550 -34.62 1.77 -12.66
N SER A 551 -34.45 2.11 -13.95
CA SER A 551 -35.32 1.67 -15.07
C SER A 551 -35.19 0.19 -15.48
N VAL A 552 -34.28 -0.58 -14.89
CA VAL A 552 -33.94 -1.94 -15.35
C VAL A 552 -34.87 -3.00 -14.75
N PHE A 553 -35.20 -2.90 -13.46
CA PHE A 553 -36.20 -3.79 -12.84
C PHE A 553 -37.60 -3.59 -13.42
N GLN A 554 -37.90 -2.43 -14.00
CA GLN A 554 -39.21 -2.20 -14.60
C GLN A 554 -39.49 -3.14 -15.78
N ASN A 555 -38.46 -3.65 -16.48
CA ASN A 555 -38.65 -4.50 -17.67
C ASN A 555 -38.39 -6.00 -17.41
N TYR A 556 -38.06 -6.39 -16.18
CA TYR A 556 -37.65 -7.76 -15.88
C TYR A 556 -38.80 -8.78 -15.95
N GLU A 557 -39.93 -8.48 -15.30
CA GLU A 557 -41.15 -9.30 -15.43
C GLU A 557 -41.56 -9.44 -16.91
N GLU A 558 -41.45 -8.37 -17.71
CA GLU A 558 -41.78 -8.41 -19.14
C GLU A 558 -40.81 -9.29 -19.95
N PHE A 559 -39.51 -9.24 -19.66
CA PHE A 559 -38.51 -10.10 -20.30
C PHE A 559 -38.77 -11.58 -19.99
N LEU A 560 -38.98 -11.92 -18.71
CA LEU A 560 -39.31 -13.29 -18.32
C LEU A 560 -40.66 -13.72 -18.89
N ALA A 561 -41.67 -12.85 -18.90
CA ALA A 561 -42.97 -13.18 -19.47
C ALA A 561 -42.90 -13.47 -20.98
N ARG A 562 -42.00 -12.78 -21.69
CA ARG A 562 -41.77 -12.96 -23.13
C ARG A 562 -40.95 -14.20 -23.45
N ASN A 563 -39.88 -14.44 -22.71
CA ASN A 563 -38.86 -15.44 -23.09
C ASN A 563 -38.90 -16.71 -22.22
N HIS A 564 -39.39 -16.60 -20.98
CA HIS A 564 -39.40 -17.69 -19.99
C HIS A 564 -40.68 -17.69 -19.11
N PRO A 565 -41.89 -17.72 -19.68
CA PRO A 565 -43.14 -17.63 -18.93
C PRO A 565 -43.33 -18.77 -17.90
N GLU A 566 -42.71 -19.92 -18.14
CA GLU A 566 -42.65 -21.06 -17.21
C GLU A 566 -41.91 -20.74 -15.91
N ALA A 567 -40.85 -19.93 -15.95
CA ALA A 567 -40.10 -19.51 -14.76
C ALA A 567 -40.96 -18.64 -13.85
N ILE A 568 -41.76 -17.72 -14.42
CA ILE A 568 -42.73 -16.91 -13.65
C ILE A 568 -43.80 -17.81 -13.02
N LYS A 569 -44.34 -18.76 -13.78
CA LYS A 569 -45.35 -19.71 -13.26
C LYS A 569 -44.78 -20.57 -12.12
N ALA A 570 -43.53 -21.02 -12.23
CA ALA A 570 -42.86 -21.79 -11.19
C ALA A 570 -42.60 -20.93 -9.93
N ALA A 571 -42.08 -19.71 -10.11
CA ALA A 571 -41.86 -18.76 -9.01
C ALA A 571 -43.16 -18.42 -8.27
N LEU A 572 -44.25 -18.15 -8.99
CA LEU A 572 -45.57 -17.86 -8.41
C LEU A 572 -46.20 -19.08 -7.72
N ARG A 573 -45.99 -20.30 -8.23
CA ARG A 573 -46.42 -21.52 -7.54
C ARG A 573 -45.67 -21.72 -6.23
N LYS A 574 -44.37 -21.48 -6.23
CA LYS A 574 -43.51 -21.63 -5.06
C LYS A 574 -43.75 -20.54 -4.02
N ASN A 575 -43.98 -19.31 -4.48
CA ASN A 575 -44.31 -18.17 -3.64
C ASN A 575 -45.45 -17.33 -4.24
N PRO A 576 -46.72 -17.66 -3.90
CA PRO A 576 -47.88 -16.95 -4.44
C PRO A 576 -47.93 -15.46 -4.09
N SER A 577 -47.27 -15.01 -3.02
CA SER A 577 -47.28 -13.59 -2.62
C SER A 577 -46.63 -12.69 -3.66
N ILE A 578 -45.72 -13.22 -4.50
CA ILE A 578 -45.09 -12.49 -5.60
C ILE A 578 -46.14 -11.88 -6.54
N GLY A 579 -47.26 -12.57 -6.78
CA GLY A 579 -48.35 -12.10 -7.65
C GLY A 579 -49.07 -10.87 -7.10
N SER A 580 -49.01 -10.63 -5.79
CA SER A 580 -49.62 -9.46 -5.13
C SER A 580 -48.70 -8.23 -5.09
N TYR A 581 -47.41 -8.39 -5.40
CA TYR A 581 -46.46 -7.29 -5.40
C TYR A 581 -46.74 -6.33 -6.54
N ASN A 582 -46.43 -5.05 -6.33
CA ASN A 582 -46.36 -4.08 -7.43
C ASN A 582 -45.28 -4.52 -8.44
N ARG A 583 -45.34 -4.00 -9.67
CA ARG A 583 -44.46 -4.42 -10.78
C ARG A 583 -42.98 -4.42 -10.39
N MET A 584 -42.51 -3.39 -9.66
CA MET A 584 -41.12 -3.28 -9.24
C MET A 584 -40.72 -4.40 -8.26
N ALA A 585 -41.48 -4.53 -7.16
CA ALA A 585 -41.23 -5.53 -6.15
C ALA A 585 -41.40 -6.97 -6.69
N ARG A 586 -42.29 -7.15 -7.68
CA ARG A 586 -42.45 -8.42 -8.38
C ARG A 586 -41.25 -8.75 -9.25
N SER A 587 -40.76 -7.79 -10.03
CA SER A 587 -39.53 -7.95 -10.81
C SER A 587 -38.33 -8.32 -9.93
N VAL A 588 -38.16 -7.64 -8.80
CA VAL A 588 -37.11 -7.97 -7.81
C VAL A 588 -37.30 -9.38 -7.25
N ALA A 589 -38.52 -9.74 -6.84
CA ALA A 589 -38.80 -11.07 -6.30
C ALA A 589 -38.57 -12.19 -7.33
N LEU A 590 -38.88 -11.94 -8.61
CA LEU A 590 -38.60 -12.86 -9.69
C LEU A 590 -37.10 -12.97 -9.97
N PHE A 591 -36.34 -11.86 -9.88
CA PHE A 591 -34.90 -11.81 -10.06
C PHE A 591 -34.17 -12.70 -9.04
N TYR A 592 -34.58 -12.63 -7.77
CA TYR A 592 -34.04 -13.45 -6.69
C TYR A 592 -34.63 -14.87 -6.62
N SER A 593 -35.56 -15.22 -7.50
CA SER A 593 -36.17 -16.56 -7.51
C SER A 593 -35.16 -17.64 -7.87
N SER A 594 -35.20 -18.78 -7.18
CA SER A 594 -34.46 -19.98 -7.57
C SER A 594 -35.02 -20.64 -8.84
N GLU A 595 -36.21 -20.22 -9.28
CA GLU A 595 -36.95 -20.80 -10.42
C GLU A 595 -36.62 -20.12 -11.75
N GLY A 596 -35.69 -19.17 -11.78
CA GLY A 596 -35.19 -18.54 -13.00
C GLY A 596 -34.29 -19.47 -13.85
N PRO A 597 -34.06 -19.15 -15.13
CA PRO A 597 -33.13 -19.88 -15.99
C PRO A 597 -31.73 -20.01 -15.39
N GLU A 598 -31.02 -21.10 -15.70
CA GLU A 598 -29.73 -21.38 -15.06
C GLU A 598 -28.64 -20.33 -15.35
N TRP A 599 -28.53 -19.87 -16.61
CA TRP A 599 -27.63 -18.78 -17.01
C TRP A 599 -27.91 -17.49 -16.24
N PHE A 600 -29.18 -17.26 -15.91
CA PHE A 600 -29.64 -16.07 -15.22
C PHE A 600 -29.25 -16.11 -13.73
N ARG A 601 -29.42 -17.29 -13.10
CA ARG A 601 -28.94 -17.52 -11.73
C ARG A 601 -27.41 -17.39 -11.67
N ALA A 602 -26.69 -17.90 -12.68
CA ALA A 602 -25.24 -17.77 -12.76
C ALA A 602 -24.77 -16.30 -12.85
N LEU A 603 -25.49 -15.44 -13.58
CA LEU A 603 -25.22 -14.01 -13.61
C LEU A 603 -25.48 -13.35 -12.25
N ARG A 604 -26.65 -13.59 -11.64
CA ARG A 604 -26.99 -13.08 -10.30
C ARG A 604 -25.98 -13.51 -9.23
N ASP A 605 -25.66 -14.80 -9.21
CA ASP A 605 -24.83 -15.42 -8.17
C ASP A 605 -23.36 -15.03 -8.32
N SER A 606 -22.95 -14.53 -9.50
CA SER A 606 -21.61 -13.98 -9.75
C SER A 606 -21.36 -12.60 -9.14
N GLY A 607 -22.29 -12.04 -8.35
CA GLY A 607 -22.15 -10.71 -7.74
C GLY A 607 -22.07 -9.55 -8.75
N LEU A 608 -22.16 -9.86 -10.05
CA LEU A 608 -22.40 -8.92 -11.12
C LEU A 608 -23.88 -8.54 -11.05
N ASN A 609 -24.23 -7.61 -10.17
CA ASN A 609 -25.58 -7.07 -10.19
C ASN A 609 -25.87 -6.52 -11.60
N CYS A 610 -26.79 -7.19 -12.31
CA CYS A 610 -27.68 -6.52 -13.25
C CYS A 610 -28.57 -5.61 -12.40
N ASP A 611 -28.03 -4.49 -11.95
CA ASP A 611 -28.85 -3.41 -11.45
C ASP A 611 -29.59 -2.75 -12.62
#